data_AF-A0A3B9CU88-F1
#
_entry.id   AF-A0A3B9CU88-F1
#
_cell.length_a   1.000
_cell.length_b   1.000
_cell.length_c   1.000
_cell.angle_alpha   90.00
_cell.angle_beta   90.00
_cell.angle_gamma   90.00
#
_symmetry.space_group_name_H-M   'P 1'
#
loop_
_entity.id
_entity.type
_entity.pdbx_description
1 polymer ?
#
loop_
_entity_poly.entity_id
_entity_poly.type
_entity_poly.pdbx_seq_one_letter_code
_entity_poly.pdbx_strand_id
1 'polypeptide(L)'
;MDADPASPEFSVRDIALPTSVATDRGRLRQEALRQINQLEDAATTADQVKSLDTFYQKAFGLMASKAAREAFDIDRETPKTRDRYGMTSIGQCSLLARRMVEAGCRFVAVENGHWDTHRRNTYSLRELLCPAFDQAIPALMDDLQERGLLEKTLVVVTTEFGRTPRINTLAGRDHWPNAFSILMAGAGIRGGQIIGATDKQGAEVTDRPITPEDMVATILHGLGIDHSKVLHTPLARPVPIADGGKVVHELWA
;
A
#
# COMPACT_ATOMS: atom_id res chain seq x y z
N MET A 1 -14.90 -4.66 -2.67
CA MET A 1 -13.95 -3.53 -2.77
C MET A 1 -14.78 -2.32 -3.17
N ASP A 2 -15.77 -1.94 -2.34
CA ASP A 2 -17.04 -1.35 -2.86
C ASP A 2 -17.32 0.08 -2.35
N ALA A 3 -16.32 0.81 -1.87
CA ALA A 3 -16.49 2.19 -1.39
C ALA A 3 -15.38 3.09 -1.93
N ASP A 4 -15.73 3.98 -2.86
CA ASP A 4 -14.84 5.00 -3.42
C ASP A 4 -14.88 6.26 -2.54
N PRO A 5 -13.75 6.70 -1.93
CA PRO A 5 -13.69 7.90 -1.10
C PRO A 5 -14.01 9.21 -1.84
N ALA A 6 -14.05 9.20 -3.18
CA ALA A 6 -14.56 10.32 -3.97
C ALA A 6 -16.09 10.43 -4.00
N SER A 7 -16.81 9.38 -3.60
CA SER A 7 -18.27 9.42 -3.51
C SER A 7 -18.75 10.28 -2.33
N PRO A 8 -19.80 11.10 -2.49
CA PRO A 8 -20.42 11.81 -1.38
C PRO A 8 -21.09 10.86 -0.37
N GLU A 9 -21.36 9.62 -0.75
CA GLU A 9 -21.93 8.57 0.12
C GLU A 9 -20.85 7.65 0.72
N PHE A 10 -19.57 8.03 0.62
CA PHE A 10 -18.48 7.20 1.10
C PHE A 10 -18.62 6.90 2.60
N SER A 11 -18.64 5.61 2.91
CA SER A 11 -18.55 5.09 4.26
C SER A 11 -17.85 3.74 4.24
N VAL A 12 -16.93 3.52 5.17
CA VAL A 12 -16.24 2.23 5.27
C VAL A 12 -17.14 1.24 6.00
N ARG A 13 -17.78 0.35 5.22
CA ARG A 13 -18.74 -0.66 5.71
C ARG A 13 -18.20 -1.54 6.85
N ASP A 14 -16.89 -1.75 6.93
CA ASP A 14 -16.25 -2.67 7.88
C ASP A 14 -15.57 -1.97 9.08
N ILE A 15 -15.63 -0.65 9.18
CA ILE A 15 -15.07 0.11 10.33
C ILE A 15 -16.15 0.48 11.35
N ALA A 16 -17.42 0.39 10.94
CA ALA A 16 -18.53 0.24 11.87
C ALA A 16 -18.72 -1.26 12.13
N LEU A 17 -18.58 -1.69 13.39
CA LEU A 17 -19.01 -3.03 13.78
C LEU A 17 -20.48 -3.21 13.35
N PRO A 18 -20.84 -4.31 12.65
CA PRO A 18 -22.23 -4.60 12.37
C PRO A 18 -23.04 -4.47 13.66
N THR A 19 -24.26 -3.93 13.61
CA THR A 19 -25.10 -3.78 14.82
C THR A 19 -25.28 -5.10 15.57
N SER A 20 -25.19 -6.24 14.88
CA SER A 20 -25.16 -7.58 15.48
C SER A 20 -23.93 -7.86 16.36
N VAL A 21 -22.77 -7.25 16.07
CA VAL A 21 -21.50 -7.38 16.81
C VAL A 21 -21.34 -6.29 17.87
N ALA A 22 -21.85 -5.09 17.63
CA ALA A 22 -21.80 -3.96 18.58
C ALA A 22 -22.77 -4.10 19.78
N THR A 23 -23.59 -5.15 19.81
CA THR A 23 -24.50 -5.46 20.93
C THR A 23 -23.83 -6.30 22.00
N ASP A 24 -24.38 -6.34 23.21
CA ASP A 24 -23.93 -7.24 24.28
C ASP A 24 -23.82 -8.71 23.85
N ARG A 25 -24.68 -9.16 22.91
CA ARG A 25 -24.59 -10.49 22.30
C ARG A 25 -23.32 -10.69 21.48
N GLY A 26 -22.84 -9.68 20.77
CA GLY A 26 -21.60 -9.76 20.00
C GLY A 26 -20.40 -9.90 20.92
N ARG A 27 -20.37 -9.13 22.01
CA ARG A 27 -19.37 -9.23 23.07
C ARG A 27 -19.39 -10.61 23.74
N LEU A 28 -20.56 -11.10 24.14
CA LEU A 28 -20.74 -12.43 24.75
C LEU A 28 -20.33 -13.56 23.79
N ARG A 29 -20.62 -13.44 22.50
CA ARG A 29 -20.20 -14.42 21.49
C ARG A 29 -18.68 -14.47 21.36
N GLN A 30 -18.00 -13.32 21.43
CA GLN A 30 -16.54 -13.26 21.41
C GLN A 30 -15.91 -13.77 22.71
N GLU A 31 -16.51 -13.47 23.87
CA GLU A 31 -16.07 -14.06 25.15
C GLU A 31 -16.20 -15.58 25.14
N ALA A 32 -17.32 -16.11 24.63
CA ALA A 32 -17.51 -17.55 24.46
C ALA A 32 -16.51 -18.15 23.47
N LEU A 33 -16.25 -17.47 22.34
CA LEU A 33 -15.26 -17.92 21.36
C LEU A 33 -13.85 -17.94 21.96
N ARG A 34 -13.48 -16.93 22.74
CA ARG A 34 -12.21 -16.89 23.49
C ARG A 34 -12.10 -18.04 24.48
N GLN A 35 -13.16 -18.35 25.21
CA GLN A 35 -13.16 -19.47 26.16
C GLN A 35 -13.05 -20.82 25.46
N ILE A 36 -13.73 -21.00 24.31
CA ILE A 36 -13.61 -22.21 23.48
C ILE A 36 -12.19 -22.32 22.93
N ASN A 37 -11.62 -21.25 22.35
CA ASN A 37 -10.25 -21.23 21.85
C ASN A 37 -9.23 -21.51 22.97
N GLN A 38 -9.45 -20.99 24.18
CA GLN A 38 -8.60 -21.29 25.36
C GLN A 38 -8.66 -22.76 25.78
N LEU A 39 -9.84 -23.39 25.66
CA LEU A 39 -10.00 -24.83 25.91
C LEU A 39 -9.36 -25.67 24.80
N GLU A 40 -9.42 -25.21 23.55
CA GLU A 40 -8.80 -25.86 22.40
C GLU A 40 -7.27 -25.75 22.42
N ASP A 41 -6.74 -24.61 22.86
CA ASP A 41 -5.31 -24.37 23.13
C ASP A 41 -4.78 -25.25 24.28
N ALA A 42 -5.62 -25.56 25.27
CA ALA A 42 -5.28 -26.49 26.35
C ALA A 42 -5.29 -27.96 25.89
N ALA A 43 -6.01 -28.27 24.81
CA ALA A 43 -6.12 -29.62 24.23
C ALA A 43 -5.18 -29.86 23.04
N THR A 44 -4.69 -28.80 22.39
CA THR A 44 -3.94 -28.88 21.12
C THR A 44 -2.75 -27.92 21.10
N THR A 45 -1.53 -28.46 21.04
CA THR A 45 -0.28 -27.73 20.74
C THR A 45 -0.21 -27.36 19.25
N ALA A 46 -1.20 -26.63 18.73
CA ALA A 46 -1.21 -26.22 17.32
C ALA A 46 -0.98 -24.71 17.19
N ASP A 47 0.27 -24.32 16.89
CA ASP A 47 0.70 -22.92 16.65
C ASP A 47 -0.15 -22.17 15.60
N GLN A 48 -0.83 -22.90 14.70
CA GLN A 48 -1.70 -22.32 13.67
C GLN A 48 -2.91 -21.59 14.27
N VAL A 49 -3.53 -22.11 15.34
CA VAL A 49 -4.73 -21.51 15.97
C VAL A 49 -4.39 -20.18 16.65
N LYS A 50 -3.24 -20.11 17.33
CA LYS A 50 -2.73 -18.90 17.99
C LYS A 50 -2.38 -17.77 17.01
N SER A 51 -1.88 -18.12 15.82
CA SER A 51 -1.51 -17.13 14.80
C SER A 51 -2.76 -16.44 14.24
N LEU A 52 -3.79 -17.21 13.90
CA LEU A 52 -5.09 -16.73 13.42
C LEU A 52 -5.77 -15.84 14.46
N ASP A 53 -5.78 -16.25 15.73
CA ASP A 53 -6.39 -15.44 16.81
C ASP A 53 -5.67 -14.09 17.00
N THR A 54 -4.33 -14.06 16.87
CA THR A 54 -3.55 -12.82 16.96
C THR A 54 -3.88 -11.84 15.82
N PHE A 55 -4.04 -12.33 14.58
CA PHE A 55 -4.43 -11.48 13.45
C PHE A 55 -5.86 -10.95 13.61
N TYR A 56 -6.80 -11.79 14.05
CA TYR A 56 -8.18 -11.38 14.32
C TYR A 56 -8.26 -10.34 15.44
N GLN A 57 -7.55 -10.53 16.55
CA GLN A 57 -7.53 -9.57 17.65
C GLN A 57 -6.92 -8.23 17.23
N LYS A 58 -5.85 -8.23 16.41
CA LYS A 58 -5.26 -6.99 15.87
C LYS A 58 -6.21 -6.28 14.90
N ALA A 59 -6.84 -7.02 13.99
CA ALA A 59 -7.83 -6.46 13.05
C ALA A 59 -9.03 -5.87 13.79
N PHE A 60 -9.56 -6.58 14.79
CA PHE A 60 -10.65 -6.09 15.63
C PHE A 60 -10.24 -4.87 16.46
N GLY A 61 -9.04 -4.88 17.05
CA GLY A 61 -8.49 -3.73 17.77
C GLY A 61 -8.36 -2.50 16.89
N LEU A 62 -7.94 -2.67 15.64
CA LEU A 62 -7.89 -1.61 14.64
C LEU A 62 -9.29 -1.06 14.35
N MET A 63 -10.24 -1.92 13.96
CA MET A 63 -11.64 -1.53 13.64
C MET A 63 -12.37 -0.89 14.84
N ALA A 64 -12.14 -1.40 16.04
CA ALA A 64 -12.76 -0.89 17.26
C ALA A 64 -12.14 0.43 17.73
N SER A 65 -10.90 0.75 17.33
CA SER A 65 -10.21 1.95 17.80
C SER A 65 -10.87 3.23 17.30
N LYS A 66 -11.01 4.22 18.21
CA LYS A 66 -11.47 5.56 17.85
C LYS A 66 -10.55 6.19 16.81
N ALA A 67 -9.24 6.04 16.98
CA ALA A 67 -8.23 6.59 16.07
C ALA A 67 -8.39 6.09 14.63
N ALA A 68 -8.64 4.79 14.43
CA ALA A 68 -8.91 4.27 13.08
C ALA A 68 -10.20 4.85 12.51
N ARG A 69 -11.31 4.85 13.27
CA ARG A 69 -12.58 5.43 12.76
C ARG A 69 -12.41 6.89 12.34
N GLU A 70 -11.69 7.67 13.13
CA GLU A 70 -11.41 9.08 12.82
C GLU A 70 -10.47 9.23 11.62
N ALA A 71 -9.50 8.34 11.44
CA ALA A 71 -8.62 8.35 10.28
C ALA A 71 -9.41 8.12 8.98
N PHE A 72 -10.39 7.22 9.00
CA PHE A 72 -11.22 6.88 7.84
C PHE A 72 -12.37 7.87 7.56
N ASP A 73 -12.66 8.77 8.50
CA ASP A 73 -13.65 9.83 8.38
C ASP A 73 -13.08 10.98 7.52
N ILE A 74 -13.22 10.86 6.20
CA ILE A 74 -12.67 11.80 5.21
C ILE A 74 -13.36 13.18 5.26
N ASP A 75 -14.60 13.24 5.76
CA ASP A 75 -15.37 14.50 5.84
C ASP A 75 -14.84 15.45 6.93
N ARG A 76 -13.91 14.99 7.76
CA ARG A 76 -13.12 15.86 8.64
C ARG A 76 -12.11 16.72 7.90
N GLU A 77 -11.83 16.44 6.64
CA GLU A 77 -10.97 17.27 5.80
C GLU A 77 -11.77 18.40 5.17
N THR A 78 -11.12 19.57 5.06
CA THR A 78 -11.78 20.71 4.41
C THR A 78 -12.01 20.42 2.92
N PRO A 79 -13.06 20.99 2.30
CA PRO A 79 -13.28 20.87 0.85
C PRO A 79 -12.04 21.27 0.04
N LYS A 80 -11.36 22.35 0.44
CA LYS A 80 -10.11 22.80 -0.17
C LYS A 80 -9.02 21.72 -0.14
N THR A 81 -8.88 20.99 0.96
CA THR A 81 -7.91 19.89 1.05
C THR A 81 -8.30 18.75 0.12
N ARG A 82 -9.58 18.37 0.09
CA ARG A 82 -10.08 17.31 -0.80
C ARG A 82 -9.87 17.68 -2.27
N ASP A 83 -10.16 18.92 -2.64
CA ASP A 83 -9.97 19.45 -3.99
C ASP A 83 -8.49 19.49 -4.39
N ARG A 84 -7.58 19.80 -3.45
CA ARG A 84 -6.12 19.77 -3.70
C ARG A 84 -5.65 18.40 -4.17
N TYR A 85 -6.12 17.33 -3.52
CA TYR A 85 -5.83 15.95 -3.92
C TYR A 85 -6.59 15.51 -5.19
N GLY A 86 -7.63 16.25 -5.57
CA GLY A 86 -8.53 15.92 -6.66
C GLY A 86 -9.67 14.99 -6.23
N MET A 87 -10.88 15.27 -6.70
CA MET A 87 -12.08 14.45 -6.47
C MET A 87 -12.09 13.20 -7.37
N THR A 88 -11.02 12.42 -7.27
CA THR A 88 -10.80 11.17 -7.98
C THR A 88 -10.50 10.07 -6.96
N SER A 89 -10.68 8.80 -7.36
CA SER A 89 -10.43 7.68 -6.44
C SER A 89 -9.01 7.68 -5.88
N ILE A 90 -7.98 7.88 -6.73
CA ILE A 90 -6.58 7.95 -6.26
C ILE A 90 -6.31 9.18 -5.38
N GLY A 91 -6.90 10.33 -5.70
CA GLY A 91 -6.78 11.54 -4.90
C GLY A 91 -7.31 11.33 -3.49
N GLN A 92 -8.56 10.87 -3.38
CA GLN A 92 -9.20 10.71 -2.08
C GLN A 92 -8.65 9.50 -1.31
N CYS A 93 -8.23 8.43 -1.98
CA CYS A 93 -7.49 7.33 -1.33
C CYS A 93 -6.13 7.78 -0.81
N SER A 94 -5.41 8.65 -1.53
CA SER A 94 -4.13 9.21 -1.05
C SER A 94 -4.32 10.13 0.15
N LEU A 95 -5.37 10.96 0.15
CA LEU A 95 -5.75 11.79 1.31
C LEU A 95 -6.08 10.91 2.54
N LEU A 96 -6.85 9.85 2.32
CA LEU A 96 -7.17 8.88 3.36
C LEU A 96 -5.92 8.19 3.90
N ALA A 97 -4.99 7.81 3.01
CA ALA A 97 -3.71 7.22 3.40
C ALA A 97 -2.88 8.16 4.28
N ARG A 98 -2.82 9.46 3.94
CA ARG A 98 -2.18 10.47 4.80
C ARG A 98 -2.80 10.49 6.19
N ARG A 99 -4.14 10.50 6.29
CA ARG A 99 -4.86 10.48 7.58
C ARG A 99 -4.56 9.23 8.39
N MET A 100 -4.45 8.07 7.74
CA MET A 100 -4.05 6.82 8.40
C MET A 100 -2.63 6.89 8.95
N VAL A 101 -1.69 7.41 8.17
CA VAL A 101 -0.29 7.62 8.62
C VAL A 101 -0.26 8.57 9.82
N GLU A 102 -1.00 9.67 9.76
CA GLU A 102 -1.14 10.64 10.86
C GLU A 102 -1.74 10.02 12.12
N ALA A 103 -2.70 9.10 11.98
CA ALA A 103 -3.28 8.33 13.06
C ALA A 103 -2.39 7.18 13.58
N GLY A 104 -1.22 6.97 12.99
CA GLY A 104 -0.22 5.99 13.42
C GLY A 104 -0.27 4.63 12.73
N CYS A 105 -0.98 4.49 11.61
CA CYS A 105 -0.90 3.30 10.78
C CYS A 105 0.54 3.14 10.24
N ARG A 106 1.13 1.96 10.46
CA ARG A 106 2.53 1.66 10.09
C ARG A 106 2.72 1.24 8.64
N PHE A 107 1.64 0.81 7.98
CA PHE A 107 1.64 0.39 6.59
C PHE A 107 0.27 0.70 6.00
N VAL A 108 0.25 1.36 4.85
CA VAL A 108 -0.96 1.70 4.10
C VAL A 108 -0.70 1.35 2.65
N ALA A 109 -1.61 0.58 2.05
CA ALA A 109 -1.57 0.26 0.62
C ALA A 109 -2.72 0.98 -0.07
N VAL A 110 -2.42 1.66 -1.17
CA VAL A 110 -3.40 2.28 -2.06
C VAL A 110 -3.28 1.61 -3.41
N GLU A 111 -4.37 1.00 -3.87
CA GLU A 111 -4.45 0.44 -5.21
C GLU A 111 -5.03 1.48 -6.17
N ASN A 112 -4.41 1.63 -7.33
CA ASN A 112 -4.94 2.43 -8.43
C ASN A 112 -4.96 1.57 -9.69
N GLY A 113 -6.13 1.02 -10.03
CA GLY A 113 -6.28 0.12 -11.19
C GLY A 113 -6.31 0.84 -12.54
N HIS A 114 -6.53 0.05 -13.59
CA HIS A 114 -6.72 0.48 -15.00
C HIS A 114 -5.47 0.89 -15.80
N TRP A 115 -4.27 0.75 -15.23
CA TRP A 115 -3.00 1.00 -15.94
C TRP A 115 -2.61 -0.11 -16.95
N ASP A 116 -3.32 -1.24 -16.97
CA ASP A 116 -3.14 -2.34 -17.94
C ASP A 116 -3.84 -2.06 -19.29
N THR A 117 -3.37 -1.01 -19.96
CA THR A 117 -4.01 -0.41 -21.14
C THR A 117 -3.71 -1.16 -22.45
N HIS A 118 -4.36 -2.32 -22.66
CA HIS A 118 -4.25 -3.09 -23.92
C HIS A 118 -4.96 -2.48 -25.14
N ARG A 119 -5.69 -1.38 -24.95
CA ARG A 119 -6.39 -0.65 -26.01
C ARG A 119 -6.36 0.84 -25.70
N ARG A 120 -6.40 1.68 -26.74
CA ARG A 120 -6.50 3.15 -26.63
C ARG A 120 -5.56 3.77 -25.58
N ASN A 121 -4.33 3.25 -25.47
CA ASN A 121 -3.38 3.56 -24.41
C ASN A 121 -3.17 5.07 -24.23
N THR A 122 -2.95 5.80 -25.33
CA THR A 122 -2.72 7.25 -25.28
C THR A 122 -3.92 8.00 -24.67
N TYR A 123 -5.14 7.61 -25.01
CA TYR A 123 -6.35 8.21 -24.43
C TYR A 123 -6.48 7.87 -22.96
N SER A 124 -6.33 6.59 -22.58
CA SER A 124 -6.44 6.15 -21.19
C SER A 124 -5.44 6.87 -20.29
N LEU A 125 -4.16 6.96 -20.72
CA LEU A 125 -3.14 7.66 -19.96
C LEU A 125 -3.42 9.16 -19.87
N ARG A 126 -3.64 9.83 -21.02
CA ARG A 126 -3.77 11.29 -21.07
C ARG A 126 -5.04 11.82 -20.41
N GLU A 127 -6.17 11.15 -20.60
CA GLU A 127 -7.48 11.68 -20.20
C GLU A 127 -7.95 11.14 -18.85
N LEU A 128 -7.54 9.92 -18.47
CA LEU A 128 -8.14 9.22 -17.33
C LEU A 128 -7.15 8.99 -16.18
N LEU A 129 -5.93 8.54 -16.49
CA LEU A 129 -5.01 8.01 -15.46
C LEU A 129 -4.01 9.06 -14.99
N CYS A 130 -3.19 9.57 -15.91
CA CYS A 130 -2.10 10.49 -15.56
C CYS A 130 -2.59 11.77 -14.89
N PRO A 131 -3.68 12.46 -15.32
CA PRO A 131 -4.11 13.69 -14.66
C PRO A 131 -4.46 13.49 -13.18
N ALA A 132 -5.19 12.42 -12.85
CA ALA A 132 -5.57 12.13 -11.47
C ALA A 132 -4.36 11.78 -10.61
N PHE A 133 -3.43 10.98 -11.16
CA PHE A 133 -2.19 10.60 -10.49
C PHE A 133 -1.25 11.80 -10.26
N ASP A 134 -1.06 12.63 -11.29
CA ASP A 134 -0.19 13.82 -11.28
C ASP A 134 -0.73 14.93 -10.37
N GLN A 135 -2.02 14.92 -10.04
CA GLN A 135 -2.59 15.75 -8.99
C GLN A 135 -2.42 15.15 -7.59
N ALA A 136 -2.73 13.85 -7.44
CA ALA A 136 -2.82 13.19 -6.14
C ALA A 136 -1.46 13.00 -5.44
N ILE A 137 -0.44 12.53 -6.19
CA ILE A 137 0.85 12.16 -5.59
C ILE A 137 1.62 13.38 -5.10
N PRO A 138 1.77 14.48 -5.87
CA PRO A 138 2.39 15.70 -5.34
C PRO A 138 1.64 16.25 -4.12
N ALA A 139 0.30 16.26 -4.14
CA ALA A 139 -0.51 16.69 -3.01
C ALA A 139 -0.25 15.86 -1.73
N LEU A 140 -0.08 14.53 -1.87
CA LEU A 140 0.31 13.66 -0.77
C LEU A 140 1.70 14.02 -0.22
N MET A 141 2.67 14.19 -1.12
CA MET A 141 4.05 14.51 -0.74
C MET A 141 4.14 15.86 0.00
N ASP A 142 3.50 16.89 -0.54
CA ASP A 142 3.46 18.22 0.07
C ASP A 142 2.76 18.18 1.44
N ASP A 143 1.62 17.49 1.57
CA ASP A 143 0.87 17.40 2.83
C ASP A 143 1.63 16.60 3.90
N LEU A 144 2.34 15.53 3.51
CA LEU A 144 3.24 14.81 4.41
C LEU A 144 4.41 15.68 4.86
N GLN A 145 4.97 16.51 3.97
CA GLN A 145 6.06 17.42 4.29
C GLN A 145 5.59 18.56 5.22
N GLU A 146 4.48 19.22 4.89
CA GLU A 146 3.85 20.29 5.68
C GLU A 146 3.58 19.85 7.13
N ARG A 147 3.28 18.57 7.33
CA ARG A 147 3.01 17.97 8.65
C ARG A 147 4.22 17.38 9.34
N GLY A 148 5.41 17.43 8.72
CA GLY A 148 6.62 16.79 9.24
C GLY A 148 6.52 15.26 9.31
N LEU A 149 5.64 14.65 8.51
CA LEU A 149 5.44 13.21 8.42
C LEU A 149 6.36 12.57 7.37
N LEU A 150 6.78 13.32 6.35
CA LEU A 150 7.57 12.79 5.24
C LEU A 150 8.93 12.23 5.70
N GLU A 151 9.58 12.86 6.67
CA GLU A 151 10.88 12.42 7.23
C GLU A 151 10.83 11.04 7.90
N LYS A 152 9.64 10.55 8.25
CA LYS A 152 9.43 9.26 8.93
C LYS A 152 8.51 8.31 8.14
N THR A 153 8.15 8.67 6.92
CA THR A 153 7.23 7.90 6.08
C THR A 153 7.90 7.63 4.74
N LEU A 154 8.12 6.34 4.44
CA LEU A 154 8.58 5.92 3.13
C LEU A 154 7.37 5.83 2.20
N VAL A 155 7.31 6.69 1.20
CA VAL A 155 6.30 6.64 0.13
C VAL A 155 6.90 5.85 -1.03
N VAL A 156 6.21 4.80 -1.46
CA VAL A 156 6.60 3.96 -2.59
C VAL A 156 5.46 3.92 -3.61
N VAL A 157 5.75 4.33 -4.84
CA VAL A 157 4.87 4.10 -5.98
C VAL A 157 5.53 3.06 -6.87
N THR A 158 4.86 1.94 -7.06
CA THR A 158 5.36 0.82 -7.85
C THR A 158 4.26 0.19 -8.70
N THR A 159 4.66 -0.65 -9.64
CA THR A 159 3.83 -1.51 -10.48
C THR A 159 4.39 -2.93 -10.45
N GLU A 160 3.65 -3.89 -11.02
CA GLU A 160 4.09 -5.29 -11.14
C GLU A 160 5.01 -5.50 -12.35
N PHE A 161 4.78 -4.76 -13.43
CA PHE A 161 5.55 -4.81 -14.67
C PHE A 161 5.33 -3.54 -15.52
N GLY A 162 6.17 -3.38 -16.54
CA GLY A 162 6.08 -2.30 -17.52
C GLY A 162 5.17 -2.61 -18.69
N ARG A 163 5.17 -1.72 -19.68
CA ARG A 163 4.41 -1.86 -20.93
C ARG A 163 5.33 -1.87 -22.13
N THR A 164 5.00 -2.68 -23.14
CA THR A 164 5.82 -2.83 -24.35
C THR A 164 6.20 -1.48 -24.94
N PRO A 165 7.43 -1.28 -25.42
CA PRO A 165 7.83 -0.03 -26.08
C PRO A 165 7.02 0.21 -27.38
N ARG A 166 6.37 -0.82 -27.92
CA ARG A 166 5.59 -0.80 -29.16
C ARG A 166 4.09 -0.75 -28.90
N ILE A 167 3.37 -0.02 -29.75
CA ILE A 167 1.91 0.02 -29.78
C ILE A 167 1.37 -1.20 -30.53
N ASN A 168 0.42 -1.91 -29.92
CA ASN A 168 -0.25 -3.06 -30.52
C ASN A 168 -1.35 -2.63 -31.51
N THR A 169 -1.98 -3.60 -32.19
CA THR A 169 -3.01 -3.35 -33.23
C THR A 169 -4.27 -2.65 -32.71
N LEU A 170 -4.48 -2.61 -31.40
CA LEU A 170 -5.63 -1.99 -30.75
C LEU A 170 -5.31 -0.61 -30.16
N ALA A 171 -4.21 -0.01 -30.62
CA ALA A 171 -3.65 1.23 -30.08
C ALA A 171 -3.31 1.12 -28.58
N GLY A 172 -2.93 -0.07 -28.13
CA GLY A 172 -2.60 -0.40 -26.75
C GLY A 172 -1.12 -0.68 -26.49
N ARG A 173 -0.84 -0.82 -25.19
CA ARG A 173 0.27 -1.51 -24.53
C ARG A 173 0.19 -3.04 -24.47
N ASP A 174 1.24 -3.86 -24.56
CA ASP A 174 1.20 -5.23 -24.00
C ASP A 174 2.11 -5.37 -22.76
N HIS A 175 2.02 -6.50 -22.05
CA HIS A 175 2.79 -6.76 -20.81
C HIS A 175 4.30 -6.78 -21.12
N TRP A 176 5.10 -6.13 -20.27
CA TRP A 176 6.54 -6.03 -20.48
C TRP A 176 7.33 -6.05 -19.16
N PRO A 177 7.79 -7.22 -18.71
CA PRO A 177 8.49 -7.35 -17.43
C PRO A 177 9.96 -6.86 -17.48
N ASN A 178 10.51 -6.63 -18.68
CA ASN A 178 11.94 -6.33 -18.85
C ASN A 178 12.36 -4.97 -18.27
N ALA A 179 11.45 -4.00 -18.20
CA ALA A 179 11.76 -2.68 -17.66
C ALA A 179 10.50 -1.96 -17.15
N PHE A 180 10.60 -1.40 -15.94
CA PHE A 180 9.65 -0.45 -15.35
C PHE A 180 10.35 0.43 -14.32
N SER A 181 9.67 1.48 -13.86
CA SER A 181 10.22 2.44 -12.89
C SER A 181 9.47 2.34 -11.57
N ILE A 182 10.18 2.61 -10.48
CA ILE A 182 9.65 2.75 -9.12
C ILE A 182 10.01 4.15 -8.64
N LEU A 183 9.07 4.81 -7.97
CA LEU A 183 9.32 6.07 -7.27
C LEU A 183 9.36 5.79 -5.78
N MET A 184 10.40 6.27 -5.11
CA MET A 184 10.51 6.25 -3.65
C MET A 184 10.88 7.63 -3.13
N ALA A 185 10.27 8.03 -2.02
CA ALA A 185 10.56 9.31 -1.37
C ALA A 185 10.24 9.29 0.13
N GLY A 186 10.80 10.25 0.87
CA GLY A 186 10.68 10.33 2.33
C GLY A 186 11.60 9.37 3.08
N ALA A 187 11.45 9.32 4.40
CA ALA A 187 12.22 8.45 5.30
C ALA A 187 13.75 8.51 5.13
N GLY A 188 14.31 9.69 4.79
CA GLY A 188 15.76 9.86 4.60
C GLY A 188 16.27 9.51 3.19
N ILE A 189 15.40 9.23 2.23
CA ILE A 189 15.78 9.13 0.82
C ILE A 189 16.25 10.51 0.30
N ARG A 190 17.37 10.52 -0.40
CA ARG A 190 17.87 11.73 -1.08
C ARG A 190 17.00 12.01 -2.32
N GLY A 191 16.24 13.10 -2.30
CA GLY A 191 15.39 13.49 -3.43
C GLY A 191 16.16 13.94 -4.67
N GLY A 192 15.47 14.03 -5.81
CA GLY A 192 16.01 14.60 -7.05
C GLY A 192 17.02 13.72 -7.80
N GLN A 193 17.04 12.42 -7.51
CA GLN A 193 17.93 11.46 -8.16
C GLN A 193 17.18 10.53 -9.12
N ILE A 194 17.91 10.04 -10.11
CA ILE A 194 17.49 8.97 -11.02
C ILE A 194 18.59 7.91 -10.95
N ILE A 195 18.20 6.67 -10.66
CA ILE A 195 19.12 5.54 -10.56
C ILE A 195 18.78 4.55 -11.67
N GLY A 196 19.81 4.23 -12.46
CA GLY A 196 19.68 3.37 -13.63
C GLY A 196 19.06 4.07 -14.83
N ALA A 197 19.06 3.33 -15.94
CA ALA A 197 18.54 3.82 -17.20
C ALA A 197 18.06 2.66 -18.07
N THR A 198 17.10 2.94 -18.93
CA THR A 198 16.72 2.05 -20.02
C THR A 198 17.37 2.48 -21.33
N ASP A 199 17.28 1.62 -22.35
CA ASP A 199 17.65 1.99 -23.71
C ASP A 199 16.80 3.17 -24.23
N LYS A 200 17.16 3.70 -25.40
CA LYS A 200 16.45 4.84 -26.03
C LYS A 200 14.99 4.55 -26.36
N GLN A 201 14.56 3.29 -26.34
CA GLN A 201 13.18 2.87 -26.59
C GLN A 201 12.40 2.62 -25.28
N GLY A 202 13.07 2.62 -24.14
CA GLY A 202 12.49 2.21 -22.86
C GLY A 202 12.22 0.70 -22.78
N ALA A 203 12.91 -0.12 -23.57
CA ALA A 203 12.63 -1.56 -23.68
C ALA A 203 13.43 -2.38 -22.67
N GLU A 204 14.74 -2.18 -22.61
CA GLU A 204 15.63 -2.93 -21.73
C GLU A 204 16.35 -2.01 -20.75
N VAL A 205 16.66 -2.51 -19.57
CA VAL A 205 17.54 -1.82 -18.61
C VAL A 205 18.99 -1.89 -19.10
N THR A 206 19.65 -0.75 -19.24
CA THR A 206 21.01 -0.63 -19.77
C THR A 206 22.03 -0.12 -18.75
N ASP A 207 21.57 0.53 -17.68
CA ASP A 207 22.41 0.98 -16.58
C ASP A 207 21.76 0.66 -15.24
N ARG A 208 22.60 0.29 -14.27
CA ARG A 208 22.26 -0.04 -12.88
C ARG A 208 20.94 -0.83 -12.74
N PRO A 209 20.91 -2.12 -13.12
CA PRO A 209 19.72 -2.95 -12.94
C PRO A 209 19.38 -3.08 -11.46
N ILE A 210 18.09 -2.95 -11.16
CA ILE A 210 17.48 -3.12 -9.83
C ILE A 210 16.34 -4.09 -10.01
N THR A 211 16.36 -5.19 -9.25
CA THR A 211 15.32 -6.21 -9.33
C THR A 211 14.19 -5.96 -8.32
N PRO A 212 13.02 -6.63 -8.45
CA PRO A 212 12.00 -6.59 -7.40
C PRO A 212 12.52 -7.02 -6.02
N GLU A 213 13.45 -7.97 -5.96
CA GLU A 213 14.11 -8.40 -4.74
C GLU A 213 14.94 -7.26 -4.12
N ASP A 214 15.71 -6.52 -4.94
CA ASP A 214 16.46 -5.33 -4.49
C ASP A 214 15.52 -4.24 -3.95
N MET A 215 14.36 -4.05 -4.59
CA MET A 215 13.31 -3.12 -4.12
C MET A 215 12.82 -3.53 -2.73
N VAL A 216 12.47 -4.81 -2.53
CA VAL A 216 12.00 -5.33 -1.25
C VAL A 216 13.08 -5.19 -0.17
N ALA A 217 14.33 -5.55 -0.49
CA ALA A 217 15.46 -5.38 0.42
C ALA A 217 15.64 -3.91 0.86
N THR A 218 15.49 -2.99 -0.09
CA THR A 218 15.59 -1.54 0.15
C THR A 218 14.45 -1.03 1.05
N ILE A 219 13.21 -1.44 0.81
CA ILE A 219 12.07 -1.08 1.67
C ILE A 219 12.29 -1.60 3.10
N LEU A 220 12.70 -2.86 3.25
CA LEU A 220 12.97 -3.46 4.56
C LEU A 220 14.10 -2.75 5.29
N HIS A 221 15.15 -2.35 4.58
CA HIS A 221 16.24 -1.54 5.13
C HIS A 221 15.71 -0.21 5.68
N GLY A 222 14.87 0.51 4.94
CA GLY A 222 14.23 1.75 5.41
C GLY A 222 13.34 1.56 6.64
N LEU A 223 12.78 0.37 6.82
CA LEU A 223 12.00 -0.01 8.01
C LEU A 223 12.87 -0.48 9.19
N GLY A 224 14.19 -0.57 9.03
CA GLY A 224 15.10 -1.14 10.03
C GLY A 224 14.95 -2.65 10.20
N ILE A 225 14.41 -3.35 9.20
CA ILE A 225 14.22 -4.79 9.18
C ILE A 225 15.37 -5.44 8.42
N ASP A 226 16.03 -6.41 9.05
CA ASP A 226 17.04 -7.23 8.39
C ASP A 226 16.43 -8.05 7.23
N HIS A 227 16.72 -7.62 6.00
CA HIS A 227 16.20 -8.19 4.76
C HIS A 227 16.75 -9.59 4.45
N SER A 228 17.81 -10.03 5.13
CA SER A 228 18.39 -11.38 4.96
C SER A 228 17.62 -12.46 5.71
N LYS A 229 16.64 -12.08 6.53
CA LYS A 229 15.84 -13.02 7.33
C LYS A 229 15.08 -14.00 6.45
N VAL A 230 15.07 -15.25 6.92
CA VAL A 230 14.28 -16.33 6.36
C VAL A 230 13.17 -16.68 7.34
N LEU A 231 11.93 -16.42 6.93
CA LEU A 231 10.76 -16.87 7.67
C LEU A 231 10.54 -18.36 7.40
N HIS A 232 10.02 -19.07 8.37
CA HIS A 232 9.66 -20.48 8.21
C HIS A 232 8.15 -20.59 8.30
N THR A 233 7.56 -21.25 7.30
CA THR A 233 6.12 -21.56 7.36
C THR A 233 5.84 -22.58 8.48
N PRO A 234 4.57 -22.81 8.87
CA PRO A 234 4.22 -23.87 9.81
C PRO A 234 4.69 -25.27 9.39
N LEU A 235 5.00 -25.48 8.10
CA LEU A 235 5.56 -26.72 7.55
C LEU A 235 7.10 -26.68 7.45
N ALA A 236 7.76 -25.77 8.18
CA ALA A 236 9.19 -25.53 8.17
C ALA A 236 9.79 -25.18 6.79
N ARG A 237 8.97 -24.76 5.82
CA ARG A 237 9.48 -24.29 4.53
C ARG A 237 10.15 -22.93 4.71
N PRO A 238 11.43 -22.76 4.29
CA PRO A 238 12.08 -21.46 4.31
C PRO A 238 11.46 -20.53 3.25
N VAL A 239 11.19 -19.29 3.65
CA VAL A 239 10.67 -18.20 2.83
C VAL A 239 11.57 -16.98 3.09
N PRO A 240 12.55 -16.71 2.22
CA PRO A 240 13.36 -15.49 2.34
C PRO A 240 12.47 -14.27 2.11
N ILE A 241 12.62 -13.23 2.94
CA ILE A 241 11.71 -12.07 2.86
C ILE A 241 12.05 -11.10 1.72
N ALA A 242 13.27 -11.17 1.19
CA ALA A 242 13.73 -10.36 0.05
C ALA A 242 14.45 -11.20 -1.01
N ASP A 243 14.40 -12.53 -0.92
CA ASP A 243 14.97 -13.50 -1.88
C ASP A 243 16.37 -13.16 -2.46
N GLY A 244 17.30 -12.75 -1.59
CA GLY A 244 18.68 -12.45 -1.99
C GLY A 244 18.91 -11.04 -2.57
N GLY A 245 17.87 -10.20 -2.60
CA GLY A 245 17.94 -8.80 -2.99
C GLY A 245 18.95 -7.99 -2.16
N LYS A 246 19.54 -6.99 -2.81
CA LYS A 246 20.53 -6.07 -2.24
C LYS A 246 19.93 -4.69 -2.08
N VAL A 247 20.23 -4.06 -0.94
CA VAL A 247 19.81 -2.69 -0.67
C VAL A 247 20.43 -1.76 -1.70
N VAL A 248 19.60 -0.90 -2.31
CA VAL A 248 20.04 0.18 -3.20
C VAL A 248 20.54 1.33 -2.33
N HIS A 249 21.81 1.24 -1.90
CA HIS A 249 22.38 2.19 -0.94
C HIS A 249 22.47 3.62 -1.47
N GLU A 250 22.60 3.81 -2.78
CA GLU A 250 22.64 5.15 -3.39
C GLU A 250 21.34 5.97 -3.22
N LEU A 251 20.21 5.32 -2.89
CA LEU A 251 18.94 6.03 -2.60
C LEU A 251 19.00 6.89 -1.34
N TRP A 252 19.81 6.52 -0.36
CA TRP A 252 19.78 7.12 0.97
C TRP A 252 20.72 8.33 1.09
N ALA A 253 20.36 9.29 1.94
CA ALA A 253 21.11 10.53 2.15
C ALA A 253 22.41 10.33 2.92
#